data_AF-A0A1I6KQR3-F1
#
_entry.id   AF-A0A1I6KQR3-F1
#
_cell.length_a   1.000
_cell.length_b   1.000
_cell.length_c   1.000
_cell.angle_alpha   90.00
_cell.angle_beta   90.00
_cell.angle_gamma   90.00
#
_symmetry.space_group_name_H-M   'P 1'
#
loop_
_entity.id
_entity.type
_entity.pdbx_description
1 polymer ?
#
loop_
_entity_poly.entity_id
_entity_poly.type
_entity_poly.pdbx_seq_one_letter_code
_entity_poly.pdbx_strand_id
1 'polypeptide(L)'
;MARAYTGVFLPGDDGHALWVAGWDSFVAKWQELSDGGQRLHGISVSVEDGDVQFIGMYRAGTGGHALWVSAWDSFVAKWQELSGQGLRLVSIAIYEVDGTAMYAGAFLPGTDGYALWVSPWDSFVAKWQELSDGGLRLVNVSAAVIGGSPVFAGVFREGNAGHALWAAPWDSFVAKWQELSGQGLRLTSIDTYEHNGERTWVGAYLPGEGGHGLWAGVDWESFTARWNEWSQAGLRLVDAAGSRHGCTADALNQVVMPTGMYNYQVTGTGNFYSWPVQDTSGATRFARLSVLTGVEPFLRLPFTDTAVKRGGIWRYGGGGYHHAGDYSRDDSGTFEVKASADGRVLFVGWDNWSGNTVILSHDVNGVADAYRTIYMHLRDGATHDADAAWNNTVATGGLNAADLADYKTHLTDTGCTQDPATRSLDAAHWGTDAQTILVAANDTVTRGQTIAWAGNTGPGGKKGSGGPNTHLHIFWTRRDTDGEYYFFDPYGIYSIPENYAAGVTDATTGPCVRYPVAWEGGRPQYP
;
A
#
# COMPACT_ATOMS: atom_id res chain seq x y z
N MET A 1 11.67 8.04 -11.38
CA MET A 1 11.49 7.70 -9.95
C MET A 1 10.02 7.41 -9.65
N ALA A 2 9.69 6.98 -8.44
CA ALA A 2 8.29 6.78 -8.04
C ALA A 2 7.55 8.12 -7.83
N ARG A 3 6.22 8.09 -7.97
CA ARG A 3 5.33 9.24 -7.77
C ARG A 3 4.44 9.02 -6.55
N ALA A 4 4.15 10.10 -5.86
CA ALA A 4 3.21 10.18 -4.76
C ALA A 4 1.97 10.97 -5.20
N TYR A 5 0.81 10.52 -4.77
CA TYR A 5 -0.48 11.06 -5.13
C TYR A 5 -1.21 11.54 -3.88
N THR A 6 -1.86 12.69 -4.03
CA THR A 6 -2.77 13.23 -3.03
C THR A 6 -4.09 13.54 -3.68
N GLY A 7 -5.19 13.25 -2.99
CA GLY A 7 -6.53 13.35 -3.55
C GLY A 7 -7.52 13.91 -2.54
N VAL A 8 -8.43 14.73 -3.07
CA VAL A 8 -9.52 15.37 -2.35
C VAL A 8 -10.82 14.72 -2.78
N PHE A 9 -11.61 14.30 -1.81
CA PHE A 9 -12.83 13.54 -2.03
C PHE A 9 -14.02 14.25 -1.41
N LEU A 10 -15.07 14.45 -2.20
CA LEU A 10 -16.33 15.09 -1.79
C LEU A 10 -17.52 14.19 -2.18
N PRO A 11 -18.73 14.45 -1.66
CA PRO A 11 -19.89 13.62 -1.98
C PRO A 11 -20.19 13.54 -3.48
N GLY A 12 -20.52 12.34 -3.95
CA GLY A 12 -20.96 12.09 -5.32
C GLY A 12 -21.17 10.61 -5.59
N ASP A 13 -22.17 10.30 -6.40
CA ASP A 13 -22.59 8.93 -6.77
C ASP A 13 -22.56 8.69 -8.29
N ASP A 14 -22.18 9.69 -9.09
CA ASP A 14 -22.11 9.62 -10.53
C ASP A 14 -21.02 8.67 -11.06
N GLY A 15 -21.16 8.29 -12.33
CA GLY A 15 -20.13 7.53 -13.04
C GLY A 15 -18.83 8.33 -13.10
N HIS A 16 -17.70 7.70 -12.85
CA HIS A 16 -16.41 8.38 -12.73
C HIS A 16 -15.29 7.50 -13.26
N ALA A 17 -14.14 8.12 -13.55
CA ALA A 17 -12.92 7.42 -13.90
C ALA A 17 -11.69 8.24 -13.47
N LEU A 18 -10.56 7.56 -13.35
CA LEU A 18 -9.27 8.13 -13.04
C LEU A 18 -8.25 7.58 -14.04
N TRP A 19 -7.40 8.44 -14.59
CA TRP A 19 -6.34 8.03 -15.50
C TRP A 19 -5.06 8.82 -15.28
N VAL A 20 -3.91 8.14 -15.34
CA VAL A 20 -2.60 8.76 -15.26
C VAL A 20 -1.73 8.27 -16.40
N ALA A 21 -1.24 9.18 -17.24
CA ALA A 21 -0.38 8.82 -18.36
C ALA A 21 0.41 10.03 -18.89
N GLY A 22 1.41 9.76 -19.73
CA GLY A 22 1.99 10.78 -20.62
C GLY A 22 0.98 11.25 -21.68
N TRP A 23 1.29 12.37 -22.34
CA TRP A 23 0.34 13.12 -23.17
C TRP A 23 -0.45 12.29 -24.18
N ASP A 24 0.21 11.53 -25.06
CA ASP A 24 -0.49 10.81 -26.14
C ASP A 24 -1.50 9.79 -25.61
N SER A 25 -1.11 9.01 -24.60
CA SER A 25 -2.00 8.05 -23.94
C SER A 25 -3.08 8.75 -23.13
N PHE A 26 -2.78 9.90 -22.53
CA PHE A 26 -3.77 10.70 -21.81
C PHE A 26 -4.85 11.24 -22.76
N VAL A 27 -4.46 11.80 -23.92
CA VAL A 27 -5.40 12.31 -24.92
C VAL A 27 -6.26 11.19 -25.49
N ALA A 28 -5.67 10.05 -25.83
CA ALA A 28 -6.41 8.89 -26.31
C ALA A 28 -7.46 8.44 -25.28
N LYS A 29 -7.10 8.41 -23.99
CA LYS A 29 -8.04 8.05 -22.93
C LYS A 29 -9.09 9.14 -22.70
N TRP A 30 -8.72 10.41 -22.77
CA TRP A 30 -9.66 11.53 -22.68
C TRP A 30 -10.73 11.43 -23.78
N GLN A 31 -10.35 11.11 -25.01
CA GLN A 31 -11.28 10.90 -26.13
C GLN A 31 -12.17 9.68 -25.87
N GLU A 32 -11.59 8.53 -25.52
CA GLU A 32 -12.34 7.30 -25.22
C GLU A 32 -13.42 7.53 -24.15
N LEU A 33 -13.05 8.15 -23.02
CA LEU A 33 -13.97 8.44 -21.93
C LEU A 33 -14.99 9.52 -22.33
N SER A 34 -14.61 10.48 -23.15
CA SER A 34 -15.52 11.51 -23.68
C SER A 34 -16.60 10.93 -24.60
N ASP A 35 -16.22 10.01 -25.48
CA ASP A 35 -17.14 9.27 -26.33
C ASP A 35 -18.04 8.34 -25.50
N GLY A 36 -17.52 7.83 -24.38
CA GLY A 36 -18.24 7.04 -23.38
C GLY A 36 -19.16 7.83 -22.43
N GLY A 37 -19.33 9.14 -22.63
CA GLY A 37 -20.23 9.96 -21.81
C GLY A 37 -19.66 10.37 -20.44
N GLN A 38 -18.34 10.47 -20.33
CA GLN A 38 -17.65 11.08 -19.21
C GLN A 38 -16.95 12.37 -19.65
N ARG A 39 -16.61 13.26 -18.72
CA ARG A 39 -15.90 14.52 -18.98
C ARG A 39 -14.76 14.69 -18.01
N LEU A 40 -13.69 15.32 -18.48
CA LEU A 40 -12.55 15.70 -17.65
C LEU A 40 -12.96 16.88 -16.76
N HIS A 41 -13.15 16.60 -15.47
CA HIS A 41 -13.52 17.62 -14.47
C HIS A 41 -12.31 18.23 -13.78
N GLY A 42 -11.24 17.45 -13.64
CA GLY A 42 -9.99 17.92 -13.05
C GLY A 42 -8.78 17.36 -13.79
N ILE A 43 -7.74 18.19 -13.86
CA ILE A 43 -6.45 17.85 -14.44
C ILE A 43 -5.34 18.33 -13.52
N SER A 44 -4.39 17.45 -13.24
CA SER A 44 -3.17 17.75 -12.51
C SER A 44 -1.97 17.20 -13.27
N VAL A 45 -0.78 17.72 -12.99
CA VAL A 45 0.46 17.32 -13.67
C VAL A 45 1.55 17.01 -12.65
N SER A 46 2.23 15.89 -12.85
CA SER A 46 3.45 15.54 -12.13
C SER A 46 4.61 15.51 -13.11
N VAL A 47 5.65 16.31 -12.83
CA VAL A 47 6.88 16.32 -13.61
C VAL A 47 7.99 15.70 -12.77
N GLU A 48 8.59 14.61 -13.26
CA GLU A 48 9.68 13.92 -12.59
C GLU A 48 10.81 13.62 -13.57
N ASP A 49 12.00 14.18 -13.34
CA ASP A 49 13.17 13.98 -14.20
C ASP A 49 12.88 14.26 -15.70
N GLY A 50 12.00 15.24 -15.98
CA GLY A 50 11.53 15.58 -17.33
C GLY A 50 10.37 14.72 -17.86
N ASP A 51 9.99 13.66 -17.16
CA ASP A 51 8.80 12.85 -17.47
C ASP A 51 7.53 13.52 -16.95
N VAL A 52 6.68 13.95 -17.86
CA VAL A 52 5.42 14.65 -17.58
C VAL A 52 4.29 13.63 -17.60
N GLN A 53 3.60 13.47 -16.47
CA GLN A 53 2.37 12.69 -16.36
C GLN A 53 1.18 13.57 -16.03
N PHE A 54 0.10 13.38 -16.78
CA PHE A 54 -1.18 14.02 -16.57
C PHE A 54 -2.06 13.09 -15.75
N ILE A 55 -2.69 13.64 -14.71
CA ILE A 55 -3.63 12.96 -13.83
C ILE A 55 -5.01 13.54 -14.15
N GLY A 56 -5.91 12.71 -14.65
CA GLY A 56 -7.22 13.12 -15.13
C GLY A 56 -8.33 12.51 -14.27
N MET A 57 -9.22 13.38 -13.79
CA MET A 57 -10.37 13.02 -12.98
C MET A 57 -11.63 13.24 -13.81
N TYR A 58 -12.33 12.14 -14.09
CA TYR A 58 -13.47 12.12 -15.00
C TYR A 58 -14.77 11.87 -14.24
N ARG A 59 -15.84 12.53 -14.67
CA ARG A 59 -17.20 12.38 -14.14
C ARG A 59 -18.21 12.24 -15.27
N ALA A 60 -19.39 11.70 -14.98
CA ALA A 60 -20.43 11.50 -15.98
C ALA A 60 -20.87 12.85 -16.59
N GLY A 61 -20.94 12.92 -17.92
CA GLY A 61 -21.35 14.13 -18.62
C GLY A 61 -21.26 14.02 -20.14
N THR A 62 -22.16 14.70 -20.85
CA THR A 62 -22.25 14.64 -22.32
C THR A 62 -22.17 16.01 -23.01
N GLY A 63 -22.04 17.10 -22.25
CA GLY A 63 -21.97 18.46 -22.77
C GLY A 63 -20.71 18.76 -23.61
N GLY A 64 -20.67 19.96 -24.18
CA GLY A 64 -19.48 20.50 -24.85
C GLY A 64 -18.27 20.47 -23.91
N HIS A 65 -17.09 20.17 -24.44
CA HIS A 65 -15.90 19.99 -23.65
C HIS A 65 -14.65 20.27 -24.46
N ALA A 66 -13.56 20.61 -23.78
CA ALA A 66 -12.26 20.73 -24.42
C ALA A 66 -11.14 20.40 -23.42
N LEU A 67 -10.01 20.00 -23.99
CA LEU A 67 -8.72 19.85 -23.32
C LEU A 67 -7.72 20.68 -24.12
N TRP A 68 -6.92 21.49 -23.45
CA TRP A 68 -5.88 22.30 -24.12
C TRP A 68 -4.60 22.34 -23.31
N VAL A 69 -3.46 22.22 -23.98
CA VAL A 69 -2.13 22.33 -23.39
C VAL A 69 -1.27 23.24 -24.24
N SER A 70 -0.73 24.31 -23.65
CA SER A 70 0.20 25.20 -24.35
C SER A 70 0.94 26.14 -23.40
N ALA A 71 1.91 26.89 -23.93
CA ALA A 71 2.43 28.08 -23.25
C ALA A 71 1.36 29.18 -23.11
N TRP A 72 1.65 30.16 -22.25
CA TRP A 72 0.68 31.14 -21.75
C TRP A 72 -0.14 31.87 -22.83
N ASP A 73 0.52 32.52 -23.79
CA ASP A 73 -0.19 33.37 -24.77
C ASP A 73 -1.19 32.55 -25.60
N SER A 74 -0.79 31.36 -26.03
CA SER A 74 -1.66 30.41 -26.75
C SER A 74 -2.78 29.88 -25.84
N PHE A 75 -2.47 29.66 -24.56
CA PHE A 75 -3.45 29.15 -23.59
C PHE A 75 -4.55 30.20 -23.33
N VAL A 76 -4.17 31.46 -23.12
CA VAL A 76 -5.10 32.57 -22.92
C VAL A 76 -5.97 32.79 -24.15
N ALA A 77 -5.38 32.78 -25.36
CA ALA A 77 -6.14 32.90 -26.60
C ALA A 77 -7.19 31.78 -26.72
N LYS A 78 -6.81 30.53 -26.41
CA LYS A 78 -7.74 29.40 -26.44
C LYS A 78 -8.80 29.48 -25.34
N TRP A 79 -8.43 29.91 -24.13
CA TRP A 79 -9.37 30.12 -23.04
C TRP A 79 -10.44 31.16 -23.40
N GLN A 80 -10.06 32.29 -24.02
CA GLN A 80 -10.99 33.31 -24.48
C GLN A 80 -11.90 32.79 -25.60
N GLU A 81 -11.33 32.07 -26.58
CA GLU A 81 -12.07 31.45 -27.68
C GLU A 81 -13.17 30.50 -27.16
N LEU A 82 -12.80 29.55 -26.30
CA LEU A 82 -13.73 28.57 -25.72
C LEU A 82 -14.75 29.25 -24.78
N SER A 83 -14.34 30.32 -24.08
CA SER A 83 -15.27 31.10 -23.25
C SER A 83 -16.35 31.79 -24.07
N GLY A 84 -16.00 32.31 -25.25
CA GLY A 84 -16.95 32.85 -26.23
C GLY A 84 -17.89 31.79 -26.83
N GLN A 85 -17.49 30.51 -26.78
CA GLN A 85 -18.30 29.36 -27.22
C GLN A 85 -19.19 28.77 -26.11
N GLY A 86 -19.24 29.40 -24.93
CA GLY A 86 -20.05 28.91 -23.80
C GLY A 86 -19.41 27.74 -23.03
N LEU A 87 -18.08 27.62 -23.09
CA LEU A 87 -17.32 26.75 -22.19
C LEU A 87 -16.64 27.59 -21.11
N ARG A 88 -16.27 26.95 -20.01
CA ARG A 88 -15.50 27.54 -18.92
C ARG A 88 -14.38 26.61 -18.55
N LEU A 89 -13.22 27.19 -18.28
CA LEU A 89 -12.13 26.50 -17.59
C LEU A 89 -12.65 26.06 -16.22
N VAL A 90 -12.50 24.78 -15.89
CA VAL A 90 -12.89 24.21 -14.60
C VAL A 90 -11.71 23.73 -13.78
N SER A 91 -10.59 23.41 -14.44
CA SER A 91 -9.35 23.00 -13.80
C SER A 91 -8.17 23.39 -14.69
N ILE A 92 -7.10 23.83 -14.05
CA ILE A 92 -5.82 24.17 -14.66
C ILE A 92 -4.70 23.45 -13.93
N ALA A 93 -3.69 23.01 -14.67
CA ALA A 93 -2.41 22.60 -14.11
C ALA A 93 -1.30 23.46 -14.73
N ILE A 94 -0.40 23.99 -13.90
CA ILE A 94 0.82 24.67 -14.33
C ILE A 94 2.03 23.78 -14.08
N TYR A 95 2.96 23.73 -15.02
CA TYR A 95 4.20 22.96 -14.86
C TYR A 95 5.32 23.54 -15.74
N GLU A 96 6.57 23.19 -15.43
CA GLU A 96 7.73 23.56 -16.26
C GLU A 96 8.29 22.33 -16.95
N VAL A 97 8.57 22.45 -18.25
CA VAL A 97 9.33 21.46 -19.02
C VAL A 97 10.33 22.19 -19.90
N ASP A 98 11.59 21.78 -19.87
CA ASP A 98 12.68 22.39 -20.64
C ASP A 98 12.75 23.93 -20.50
N GLY A 99 12.54 24.43 -19.27
CA GLY A 99 12.55 25.87 -18.95
C GLY A 99 11.36 26.66 -19.49
N THR A 100 10.32 25.98 -20.01
CA THR A 100 9.10 26.59 -20.52
C THR A 100 7.93 26.28 -19.60
N ALA A 101 7.25 27.34 -19.15
CA ALA A 101 5.99 27.22 -18.42
C ALA A 101 4.87 26.77 -19.35
N MET A 102 4.23 25.65 -18.99
CA MET A 102 3.13 25.04 -19.71
C MET A 102 1.87 25.02 -18.85
N TYR A 103 0.73 25.14 -19.51
CA TYR A 103 -0.58 25.20 -18.87
C TYR A 103 -1.48 24.16 -19.52
N ALA A 104 -2.05 23.28 -18.70
CA ALA A 104 -3.04 22.30 -19.13
C ALA A 104 -4.41 22.67 -18.55
N GLY A 105 -5.45 22.66 -19.39
CA GLY A 105 -6.79 23.14 -18.99
C GLY A 105 -7.88 22.18 -19.42
N ALA A 106 -8.80 21.90 -18.49
CA ALA A 106 -10.04 21.19 -18.75
C ALA A 106 -11.21 22.18 -18.81
N PHE A 107 -12.06 22.05 -19.84
CA PHE A 107 -13.17 22.97 -20.09
C PHE A 107 -14.49 22.23 -20.17
N LEU A 108 -15.52 22.78 -19.51
CA LEU A 108 -16.89 22.25 -19.47
C LEU A 108 -17.91 23.35 -19.80
N PRO A 109 -19.19 23.03 -20.07
CA PRO A 109 -20.19 24.04 -20.40
C PRO A 109 -20.40 25.05 -19.25
N GLY A 110 -20.53 26.32 -19.59
CA GLY A 110 -20.81 27.38 -18.63
C GLY A 110 -20.85 28.76 -19.28
N THR A 111 -21.72 29.62 -18.77
CA THR A 111 -21.89 31.01 -19.24
C THR A 111 -21.81 32.04 -18.12
N ASP A 112 -21.57 31.59 -16.89
CA ASP A 112 -21.41 32.42 -15.70
C ASP A 112 -20.15 33.29 -15.76
N GLY A 113 -20.06 34.24 -14.82
CA GLY A 113 -18.88 35.08 -14.61
C GLY A 113 -17.63 34.25 -14.34
N TYR A 114 -16.48 34.69 -14.88
CA TYR A 114 -15.25 33.89 -14.81
C TYR A 114 -14.00 34.77 -14.86
N ALA A 115 -12.91 34.27 -14.29
CA ALA A 115 -11.59 34.85 -14.43
C ALA A 115 -10.50 33.78 -14.36
N LEU A 116 -9.33 34.11 -14.90
CA LEU A 116 -8.11 33.32 -14.82
C LEU A 116 -6.98 34.25 -14.36
N TRP A 117 -6.19 33.80 -13.40
CA TRP A 117 -5.05 34.56 -12.93
C TRP A 117 -3.83 33.67 -12.67
N VAL A 118 -2.65 34.16 -13.04
CA VAL A 118 -1.38 33.48 -12.81
C VAL A 118 -0.37 34.48 -12.27
N SER A 119 0.19 34.23 -11.10
CA SER A 119 1.19 35.10 -10.49
C SER A 119 1.94 34.45 -9.33
N PRO A 120 3.02 35.06 -8.81
CA PRO A 120 3.55 34.73 -7.50
C PRO A 120 2.53 34.95 -6.38
N TRP A 121 2.82 34.39 -5.20
CA TRP A 121 1.87 34.29 -4.07
C TRP A 121 1.22 35.61 -3.66
N ASP A 122 1.99 36.66 -3.35
CA ASP A 122 1.43 37.91 -2.82
C ASP A 122 0.45 38.55 -3.82
N SER A 123 0.82 38.61 -5.09
CA SER A 123 -0.04 39.08 -6.18
C SER A 123 -1.25 38.15 -6.39
N PHE A 124 -1.08 36.84 -6.16
CA PHE A 124 -2.15 35.86 -6.32
C PHE A 124 -3.21 36.04 -5.22
N VAL A 125 -2.78 36.20 -3.97
CA VAL A 125 -3.66 36.44 -2.82
C VAL A 125 -4.41 37.76 -2.97
N ALA A 126 -3.72 38.83 -3.38
CA ALA A 126 -4.36 40.12 -3.63
C ALA A 126 -5.43 40.01 -4.72
N LYS A 127 -5.13 39.29 -5.81
CA LYS A 127 -6.11 39.08 -6.89
C LYS A 127 -7.26 38.17 -6.47
N TRP A 128 -6.99 37.13 -5.68
CA TRP A 128 -8.00 36.26 -5.11
C TRP A 128 -9.00 37.05 -4.25
N GLN A 129 -8.52 37.97 -3.41
CA GLN A 129 -9.38 38.87 -2.62
C GLN A 129 -10.21 39.79 -3.53
N GLU A 130 -9.56 40.48 -4.48
CA GLU A 130 -10.24 41.38 -5.43
C GLU A 130 -11.38 40.68 -6.19
N LEU A 131 -11.11 39.49 -6.75
CA LEU A 131 -12.11 38.73 -7.48
C LEU A 131 -13.19 38.16 -6.55
N SER A 132 -12.84 37.83 -5.30
CA SER A 132 -13.80 37.35 -4.31
C SER A 132 -14.77 38.43 -3.84
N ASP A 133 -14.29 39.64 -3.64
CA ASP A 133 -15.12 40.83 -3.37
C ASP A 133 -16.00 41.18 -4.58
N GLY A 134 -15.50 40.89 -5.79
CA GLY A 134 -16.23 41.01 -7.06
C GLY A 134 -17.24 39.90 -7.35
N GLY A 135 -17.48 38.96 -6.43
CA GLY A 135 -18.47 37.89 -6.62
C GLY A 135 -18.00 36.69 -7.46
N LEU A 136 -16.69 36.44 -7.50
CA LEU A 136 -16.12 35.21 -8.05
C LEU A 136 -15.52 34.35 -6.95
N ARG A 137 -15.32 33.05 -7.19
CA ARG A 137 -14.69 32.10 -6.26
C ARG A 137 -13.63 31.28 -6.96
N LEU A 138 -12.51 31.09 -6.28
CA LEU A 138 -11.44 30.20 -6.71
C LEU A 138 -11.94 28.75 -6.64
N VAL A 139 -12.21 28.15 -7.80
CA VAL A 139 -12.72 26.77 -7.91
C VAL A 139 -11.61 25.76 -8.12
N ASN A 140 -10.46 26.19 -8.65
CA ASN A 140 -9.28 25.37 -8.83
C ASN A 140 -8.01 26.21 -8.69
N VAL A 141 -7.00 25.64 -8.03
CA VAL A 141 -5.67 26.24 -7.84
C VAL A 141 -4.62 25.21 -8.26
N SER A 142 -3.58 25.67 -8.96
CA SER A 142 -2.40 24.87 -9.25
C SER A 142 -1.14 25.67 -8.98
N ALA A 143 -0.06 25.00 -8.60
CA ALA A 143 1.20 25.62 -8.24
C ALA A 143 2.40 24.82 -8.75
N ALA A 144 3.39 25.52 -9.29
CA ALA A 144 4.67 24.94 -9.69
C ALA A 144 5.81 25.93 -9.49
N VAL A 145 7.05 25.43 -9.52
CA VAL A 145 8.23 26.29 -9.60
C VAL A 145 8.53 26.57 -11.07
N ILE A 146 8.42 27.83 -11.46
CA ILE A 146 8.68 28.32 -12.82
C ILE A 146 9.85 29.30 -12.77
N GLY A 147 10.89 29.07 -13.57
CA GLY A 147 12.10 29.90 -13.58
C GLY A 147 12.74 30.02 -12.20
N GLY A 148 12.63 28.96 -11.38
CA GLY A 148 13.14 28.93 -10.00
C GLY A 148 12.27 29.64 -8.95
N SER A 149 11.07 30.13 -9.30
CA SER A 149 10.16 30.79 -8.34
C SER A 149 8.79 30.10 -8.29
N PRO A 150 8.15 29.99 -7.11
CA PRO A 150 6.77 29.51 -7.01
C PRO A 150 5.79 30.41 -7.77
N VAL A 151 4.99 29.82 -8.65
CA VAL A 151 3.93 30.48 -9.42
C VAL A 151 2.63 29.72 -9.23
N PHE A 152 1.55 30.48 -9.05
CA PHE A 152 0.22 29.97 -8.76
C PHE A 152 -0.73 30.35 -9.90
N ALA A 153 -1.50 29.37 -10.36
CA ALA A 153 -2.58 29.55 -11.32
C ALA A 153 -3.92 29.32 -10.64
N GLY A 154 -4.90 30.18 -10.93
CA GLY A 154 -6.21 30.17 -10.28
C GLY A 154 -7.34 30.32 -11.28
N VAL A 155 -8.31 29.41 -11.20
CA VAL A 155 -9.54 29.44 -11.99
C VAL A 155 -10.66 29.96 -11.12
N PHE A 156 -11.32 31.01 -11.57
CA PHE A 156 -12.39 31.68 -10.83
C PHE A 156 -13.72 31.58 -11.57
N ARG A 157 -14.80 31.30 -10.84
CA ARG A 157 -16.17 31.18 -11.35
C ARG A 157 -17.13 32.00 -10.51
N GLU A 158 -18.30 32.31 -11.04
CA GLU A 158 -19.30 33.13 -10.33
C GLU A 158 -19.73 32.47 -9.01
N GLY A 159 -19.73 33.27 -7.94
CA GLY A 159 -20.13 32.80 -6.61
C GLY A 159 -19.84 33.81 -5.51
N ASN A 160 -20.70 33.84 -4.49
CA ASN A 160 -20.61 34.76 -3.37
C ASN A 160 -20.56 34.06 -1.99
N ALA A 161 -20.47 32.73 -1.97
CA ALA A 161 -20.51 31.94 -0.76
C ALA A 161 -19.21 32.08 0.08
N GLY A 162 -19.18 31.49 1.29
CA GLY A 162 -17.96 31.45 2.11
C GLY A 162 -16.78 30.82 1.36
N HIS A 163 -15.55 31.24 1.62
CA HIS A 163 -14.38 30.73 0.90
C HIS A 163 -13.11 30.90 1.73
N ALA A 164 -12.09 30.11 1.42
CA ALA A 164 -10.75 30.28 1.95
C ALA A 164 -9.69 29.81 0.96
N LEU A 165 -8.47 30.32 1.14
CA LEU A 165 -7.26 29.91 0.44
C LEU A 165 -6.18 29.69 1.50
N TRP A 166 -5.46 28.59 1.42
CA TRP A 166 -4.37 28.29 2.34
C TRP A 166 -3.19 27.66 1.61
N ALA A 167 -1.98 28.09 1.98
CA ALA A 167 -0.74 27.46 1.53
C ALA A 167 0.20 27.25 2.73
N ALA A 168 0.63 26.02 2.97
CA ALA A 168 1.51 25.68 4.09
C ALA A 168 2.19 24.31 3.92
N PRO A 169 3.24 24.02 4.71
CA PRO A 169 3.72 22.65 4.91
C PRO A 169 2.62 21.74 5.48
N TRP A 170 2.79 20.43 5.31
CA TRP A 170 1.74 19.42 5.51
C TRP A 170 1.00 19.53 6.85
N ASP A 171 1.69 19.57 7.99
CA ASP A 171 1.03 19.57 9.31
C ASP A 171 0.13 20.80 9.51
N SER A 172 0.61 21.97 9.09
CA SER A 172 -0.16 23.22 9.12
C SER A 172 -1.31 23.21 8.12
N PHE A 173 -1.10 22.61 6.94
CA PHE A 173 -2.14 22.45 5.94
C PHE A 173 -3.29 21.54 6.44
N VAL A 174 -2.96 20.40 7.05
CA VAL A 174 -3.94 19.46 7.62
C VAL A 174 -4.70 20.10 8.78
N ALA A 175 -4.01 20.80 9.68
CA ALA A 175 -4.66 21.52 10.77
C ALA A 175 -5.66 22.55 10.24
N LYS A 176 -5.30 23.29 9.17
CA LYS A 176 -6.21 24.24 8.55
C LYS A 176 -7.37 23.57 7.82
N TRP A 177 -7.12 22.46 7.14
CA TRP A 177 -8.18 21.67 6.50
C TRP A 177 -9.21 21.19 7.52
N GLN A 178 -8.79 20.69 8.68
CA GLN A 178 -9.68 20.28 9.76
C GLN A 178 -10.47 21.47 10.34
N GLU A 179 -9.80 22.60 10.60
CA GLU A 179 -10.41 23.83 11.10
C GLU A 179 -11.53 24.31 10.16
N LEU A 180 -11.24 24.44 8.87
CA LEU A 180 -12.19 24.91 7.85
C LEU A 180 -13.30 23.89 7.62
N SER A 181 -12.99 22.58 7.71
CA SER A 181 -14.00 21.52 7.64
C SER A 181 -15.03 21.61 8.77
N GLY A 182 -14.59 21.94 9.98
CA GLY A 182 -15.46 22.22 11.13
C GLY A 182 -16.32 23.47 10.96
N GLN A 183 -15.93 24.39 10.07
CA GLN A 183 -16.68 25.62 9.73
C GLN A 183 -17.62 25.45 8.53
N GLY A 184 -17.76 24.23 7.98
CA GLY A 184 -18.62 23.95 6.83
C GLY A 184 -17.99 24.29 5.47
N LEU A 185 -16.70 24.61 5.44
CA LEU A 185 -15.93 24.68 4.20
C LEU A 185 -15.33 23.32 3.87
N ARG A 186 -15.08 23.05 2.60
CA ARG A 186 -14.48 21.82 2.10
C ARG A 186 -13.32 22.19 1.20
N LEU A 187 -12.23 21.44 1.31
CA LEU A 187 -11.17 21.49 0.31
C LEU A 187 -11.78 21.02 -1.01
N THR A 188 -11.75 21.88 -2.03
CA THR A 188 -12.30 21.56 -3.37
C THR A 188 -11.21 21.45 -4.41
N SER A 189 -10.03 22.03 -4.14
CA SER A 189 -8.87 21.93 -5.00
C SER A 189 -7.60 21.91 -4.17
N ILE A 190 -6.62 21.11 -4.57
CA ILE A 190 -5.32 20.97 -3.93
C ILE A 190 -4.22 20.89 -4.98
N ASP A 191 -3.09 21.51 -4.69
CA ASP A 191 -1.85 21.24 -5.43
C ASP A 191 -0.64 21.30 -4.50
N THR A 192 0.53 20.91 -4.99
CA THR A 192 1.78 20.98 -4.25
C THR A 192 2.96 21.37 -5.12
N TYR A 193 3.91 22.07 -4.52
CA TYR A 193 5.19 22.37 -5.14
C TYR A 193 6.31 22.21 -4.10
N GLU A 194 7.51 21.94 -4.59
CA GLU A 194 8.72 21.87 -3.78
C GLU A 194 9.63 23.03 -4.14
N HIS A 195 10.02 23.84 -3.16
CA HIS A 195 10.90 24.99 -3.35
C HIS A 195 11.92 25.02 -2.23
N ASN A 196 13.22 25.11 -2.58
CA ASN A 196 14.34 25.07 -1.63
C ASN A 196 14.32 23.86 -0.68
N GLY A 197 13.86 22.70 -1.15
CA GLY A 197 13.80 21.46 -0.37
C GLY A 197 12.62 21.36 0.61
N GLU A 198 11.71 22.34 0.61
CA GLU A 198 10.49 22.31 1.40
C GLU A 198 9.27 22.13 0.49
N ARG A 199 8.41 21.16 0.85
CA ARG A 199 7.15 20.92 0.15
C ARG A 199 6.04 21.73 0.77
N THR A 200 5.38 22.53 -0.06
CA THR A 200 4.20 23.33 0.32
C THR A 200 2.96 22.78 -0.38
N TRP A 201 1.85 22.73 0.35
CA TRP A 201 0.53 22.39 -0.18
C TRP A 201 -0.30 23.66 -0.28
N VAL A 202 -0.99 23.84 -1.40
CA VAL A 202 -1.96 24.93 -1.59
C VAL A 202 -3.35 24.36 -1.78
N GLY A 203 -4.36 24.99 -1.20
CA GLY A 203 -5.73 24.51 -1.24
C GLY A 203 -6.74 25.64 -1.32
N ALA A 204 -7.74 25.45 -2.18
CA ALA A 204 -8.92 26.30 -2.27
C ALA A 204 -10.11 25.62 -1.57
N TYR A 205 -10.85 26.42 -0.81
CA TYR A 205 -11.95 25.92 0.02
C TYR A 205 -13.25 26.66 -0.31
N LEU A 206 -14.33 25.89 -0.49
CA LEU A 206 -15.67 26.38 -0.76
C LEU A 206 -16.67 25.69 0.18
N PRO A 207 -17.91 26.19 0.33
CA PRO A 207 -18.87 25.59 1.23
C PRO A 207 -19.30 24.22 0.71
N GLY A 208 -19.48 23.28 1.63
CA GLY A 208 -19.93 21.94 1.28
C GLY A 208 -20.36 21.15 2.50
N GLU A 209 -21.30 20.24 2.28
CA GLU A 209 -21.87 19.38 3.31
C GLU A 209 -21.52 17.91 3.05
N GLY A 210 -21.82 17.04 4.02
CA GLY A 210 -21.62 15.60 3.88
C GLY A 210 -20.18 15.12 4.11
N GLY A 211 -19.97 13.83 3.81
CA GLY A 211 -18.69 13.15 3.94
C GLY A 211 -17.61 13.74 3.03
N HIS A 212 -16.39 13.81 3.51
CA HIS A 212 -15.25 14.33 2.77
C HIS A 212 -13.97 13.61 3.21
N GLY A 213 -12.98 13.57 2.33
CA GLY A 213 -11.73 12.86 2.58
C GLY A 213 -10.54 13.55 1.93
N LEU A 214 -9.39 13.42 2.60
CA LEU A 214 -8.08 13.79 2.09
C LEU A 214 -7.18 12.56 2.24
N TRP A 215 -6.61 12.09 1.14
CA TRP A 215 -5.68 10.96 1.13
C TRP A 215 -4.40 11.39 0.44
N ALA A 216 -3.27 11.37 1.14
CA ALA A 216 -2.10 12.16 0.72
C ALA A 216 -0.78 11.42 0.81
N GLY A 217 0.13 11.80 -0.11
CA GLY A 217 1.53 11.37 -0.09
C GLY A 217 1.74 9.87 -0.30
N VAL A 218 0.80 9.18 -0.93
CA VAL A 218 0.82 7.72 -1.11
C VAL A 218 1.20 7.31 -2.53
N ASP A 219 1.70 6.08 -2.70
CA ASP A 219 1.88 5.51 -4.03
C ASP A 219 0.55 5.20 -4.73
N TRP A 220 0.65 4.81 -6.00
CA TRP A 220 -0.49 4.53 -6.86
C TRP A 220 -1.39 3.39 -6.35
N GLU A 221 -0.80 2.34 -5.78
CA GLU A 221 -1.55 1.18 -5.30
C GLU A 221 -2.43 1.58 -4.11
N SER A 222 -1.86 2.31 -3.15
CA SER A 222 -2.62 2.83 -2.01
C SER A 222 -3.63 3.90 -2.43
N PHE A 223 -3.26 4.79 -3.36
CA PHE A 223 -4.16 5.84 -3.85
C PHE A 223 -5.40 5.28 -4.53
N THR A 224 -5.21 4.32 -5.45
CA THR A 224 -6.32 3.71 -6.19
C THR A 224 -7.18 2.81 -5.31
N ALA A 225 -6.60 2.13 -4.33
CA ALA A 225 -7.37 1.40 -3.33
C ALA A 225 -8.30 2.32 -2.53
N ARG A 226 -7.79 3.47 -2.08
CA ARG A 226 -8.61 4.46 -1.36
C ARG A 226 -9.67 5.08 -2.26
N TRP A 227 -9.29 5.42 -3.49
CA TRP A 227 -10.23 5.91 -4.50
C TRP A 227 -11.40 4.96 -4.70
N ASN A 228 -11.13 3.67 -4.89
CA ASN A 228 -12.18 2.66 -5.03
C ASN A 228 -13.06 2.54 -3.76
N GLU A 229 -12.45 2.43 -2.58
CA GLU A 229 -13.18 2.31 -1.31
C GLU A 229 -14.13 3.49 -1.08
N TRP A 230 -13.63 4.71 -1.24
CA TRP A 230 -14.43 5.93 -1.05
C TRP A 230 -15.44 6.16 -2.17
N SER A 231 -15.15 5.72 -3.39
CA SER A 231 -16.13 5.70 -4.48
C SER A 231 -17.34 4.82 -4.17
N GLN A 232 -17.12 3.66 -3.55
CA GLN A 232 -18.20 2.78 -3.09
C GLN A 232 -18.97 3.39 -1.90
N ALA A 233 -18.31 4.23 -1.11
CA ALA A 233 -18.91 4.96 0.01
C ALA A 233 -19.62 6.28 -0.40
N GLY A 234 -19.79 6.55 -1.70
CA GLY A 234 -20.50 7.75 -2.18
C GLY A 234 -19.67 9.03 -2.19
N LEU A 235 -18.34 8.91 -2.26
CA LEU A 235 -17.44 10.04 -2.49
C LEU A 235 -16.85 9.99 -3.90
N ARG A 236 -16.40 11.12 -4.44
CA ARG A 236 -15.69 11.23 -5.72
C ARG A 236 -14.43 12.02 -5.54
N LEU A 237 -13.37 11.60 -6.22
CA LEU A 237 -12.14 12.38 -6.35
C LEU A 237 -12.46 13.64 -7.15
N VAL A 238 -12.39 14.80 -6.50
CA VAL A 238 -12.69 16.11 -7.13
C VAL A 238 -11.43 16.85 -7.56
N ASP A 239 -10.31 16.61 -6.86
CA ASP A 239 -9.01 17.13 -7.26
C ASP A 239 -7.88 16.23 -6.76
N ALA A 240 -6.72 16.34 -7.39
CA ALA A 240 -5.54 15.55 -7.07
C ALA A 240 -4.26 16.33 -7.33
N ALA A 241 -3.21 16.01 -6.58
CA ALA A 241 -1.87 16.54 -6.76
C ALA A 241 -0.88 15.38 -6.90
N GLY A 242 -0.01 15.48 -7.89
CA GLY A 242 1.11 14.56 -8.10
C GLY A 242 2.42 15.18 -7.63
N SER A 243 3.29 14.38 -7.03
CA SER A 243 4.60 14.85 -6.56
C SER A 243 5.64 13.73 -6.55
N ARG A 244 6.91 14.09 -6.35
CA ARG A 244 7.97 13.11 -6.16
C ARG A 244 7.68 12.25 -4.94
N HIS A 245 7.75 10.93 -5.13
CA HIS A 245 7.82 9.99 -4.03
C HIS A 245 9.25 9.89 -3.53
N GLY A 246 9.47 9.96 -2.20
CA GLY A 246 10.80 9.76 -1.63
C GLY A 246 11.34 8.32 -1.72
N CYS A 247 10.60 7.38 -2.30
CA CYS A 247 10.97 5.97 -2.38
C CYS A 247 11.36 5.63 -3.83
N THR A 248 12.18 4.60 -4.03
CA THR A 248 12.50 4.13 -5.38
C THR A 248 11.31 3.34 -5.95
N ALA A 249 11.21 3.26 -7.29
CA ALA A 249 10.12 2.54 -7.94
C ALA A 249 10.09 1.04 -7.56
N ASP A 250 11.26 0.42 -7.44
CA ASP A 250 11.38 -1.00 -7.10
C ASP A 250 11.01 -1.29 -5.63
N ALA A 251 11.11 -0.27 -4.77
CA ALA A 251 10.74 -0.31 -3.37
C ALA A 251 9.30 0.16 -3.09
N LEU A 252 8.54 0.51 -4.13
CA LEU A 252 7.12 0.79 -3.96
C LEU A 252 6.39 -0.43 -3.45
N ASN A 253 5.31 -0.13 -2.73
CA ASN A 253 4.37 -1.10 -2.21
C ASN A 253 3.91 -2.06 -3.30
N GLN A 254 3.98 -3.34 -3.01
CA GLN A 254 3.57 -4.42 -3.88
C GLN A 254 2.63 -5.34 -3.09
N VAL A 255 1.62 -4.78 -2.41
CA VAL A 255 0.58 -5.63 -1.81
C VAL A 255 -0.13 -6.37 -2.93
N VAL A 256 -0.42 -5.72 -4.06
CA VAL A 256 -1.24 -6.24 -5.17
C VAL A 256 -0.38 -6.97 -6.23
N MET A 257 -0.61 -8.28 -6.34
CA MET A 257 -0.09 -9.23 -7.30
C MET A 257 -0.91 -9.06 -8.56
N PRO A 258 -0.26 -8.86 -9.72
CA PRO A 258 -0.96 -8.59 -10.96
C PRO A 258 -2.00 -9.65 -11.33
N THR A 259 -1.75 -10.93 -11.01
CA THR A 259 -2.61 -12.08 -11.32
C THR A 259 -2.67 -13.06 -10.15
N GLY A 260 -3.60 -14.01 -10.15
CA GLY A 260 -3.67 -15.07 -9.12
C GLY A 260 -4.32 -14.66 -7.78
N MET A 261 -4.36 -15.58 -6.84
CA MET A 261 -4.80 -15.37 -5.46
C MET A 261 -3.91 -16.21 -4.56
N TYR A 262 -3.71 -15.77 -3.32
CA TYR A 262 -3.01 -16.55 -2.31
C TYR A 262 -3.88 -16.66 -1.06
N ASN A 263 -4.37 -17.87 -0.81
CA ASN A 263 -5.07 -18.22 0.41
C ASN A 263 -4.36 -19.43 1.00
N TYR A 264 -4.08 -19.39 2.29
CA TYR A 264 -3.43 -20.47 3.00
C TYR A 264 -4.33 -20.99 4.11
N GLN A 265 -4.39 -22.30 4.27
CA GLN A 265 -5.10 -22.98 5.33
C GLN A 265 -4.15 -24.00 5.94
N VAL A 266 -3.95 -23.92 7.26
CA VAL A 266 -3.21 -24.95 7.98
C VAL A 266 -4.07 -26.20 8.04
N THR A 267 -3.51 -27.34 7.65
CA THR A 267 -4.19 -28.64 7.64
C THR A 267 -4.83 -28.92 9.01
N GLY A 268 -6.10 -29.31 9.01
CA GLY A 268 -6.84 -29.59 10.26
C GLY A 268 -7.37 -28.35 10.98
N THR A 269 -7.17 -27.14 10.44
CA THR A 269 -7.75 -25.89 10.97
C THR A 269 -8.90 -25.38 10.11
N GLY A 270 -9.81 -24.60 10.69
CA GLY A 270 -11.01 -24.10 10.01
C GLY A 270 -10.87 -22.73 9.34
N ASN A 271 -9.78 -21.99 9.59
CA ASN A 271 -9.62 -20.63 9.08
C ASN A 271 -8.75 -20.59 7.82
N PHE A 272 -9.15 -19.74 6.88
CA PHE A 272 -8.31 -19.32 5.78
C PHE A 272 -7.60 -18.02 6.14
N TYR A 273 -6.34 -17.94 5.74
CA TYR A 273 -5.52 -16.75 5.82
C TYR A 273 -5.35 -16.23 4.40
N SER A 274 -5.96 -15.09 4.15
CA SER A 274 -6.10 -14.55 2.81
C SER A 274 -5.13 -13.42 2.54
N TRP A 275 -4.76 -13.32 1.28
CA TRP A 275 -4.04 -12.17 0.78
C TRP A 275 -4.89 -10.88 0.87
N PRO A 276 -4.37 -9.75 1.39
CA PRO A 276 -5.12 -8.51 1.66
C PRO A 276 -5.44 -7.72 0.38
N VAL A 277 -6.16 -8.35 -0.54
CA VAL A 277 -6.62 -7.74 -1.79
C VAL A 277 -8.12 -7.93 -1.94
N GLN A 278 -8.79 -6.85 -2.36
CA GLN A 278 -10.18 -6.87 -2.79
C GLN A 278 -10.21 -7.01 -4.31
N ASP A 279 -10.80 -8.11 -4.79
CA ASP A 279 -11.11 -8.30 -6.21
C ASP A 279 -12.56 -7.86 -6.45
N THR A 280 -12.76 -6.85 -7.31
CA THR A 280 -14.08 -6.38 -7.73
C THR A 280 -14.59 -7.07 -9.01
N SER A 281 -13.84 -8.06 -9.49
CA SER A 281 -14.13 -8.99 -10.59
C SER A 281 -14.45 -8.33 -11.93
N GLY A 282 -13.39 -7.79 -12.56
CA GLY A 282 -13.40 -7.59 -14.01
C GLY A 282 -12.02 -7.35 -14.65
N ALA A 283 -11.14 -6.58 -14.01
CA ALA A 283 -9.76 -6.34 -14.48
C ALA A 283 -8.85 -5.67 -13.43
N THR A 284 -9.42 -5.10 -12.36
CA THR A 284 -8.71 -4.24 -11.42
C THR A 284 -8.80 -4.79 -9.99
N ARG A 285 -7.67 -4.75 -9.29
CA ARG A 285 -7.49 -5.26 -7.93
C ARG A 285 -7.01 -4.13 -7.03
N PHE A 286 -7.48 -4.12 -5.80
CA PHE A 286 -7.15 -3.06 -4.84
C PHE A 286 -6.63 -3.65 -3.54
N ALA A 287 -5.62 -3.02 -2.95
CA ALA A 287 -5.17 -3.35 -1.61
C ALA A 287 -6.32 -3.16 -0.60
N ARG A 288 -6.50 -4.11 0.32
CA ARG A 288 -7.53 -4.07 1.35
C ARG A 288 -7.11 -3.14 2.49
N LEU A 289 -7.40 -1.85 2.36
CA LEU A 289 -6.91 -0.83 3.30
C LEU A 289 -7.43 -0.99 4.75
N SER A 290 -8.59 -1.60 4.95
CA SER A 290 -9.15 -1.92 6.27
C SER A 290 -8.20 -2.77 7.12
N VAL A 291 -7.50 -3.71 6.48
CA VAL A 291 -6.48 -4.57 7.10
C VAL A 291 -5.17 -3.81 7.29
N LEU A 292 -4.75 -3.06 6.27
CA LEU A 292 -3.39 -2.54 6.18
C LEU A 292 -3.17 -1.25 6.98
N THR A 293 -4.17 -0.39 7.12
CA THR A 293 -3.97 0.97 7.70
C THR A 293 -4.16 1.06 9.22
N GLY A 294 -4.64 -0.01 9.87
CA GLY A 294 -4.91 -0.06 11.32
C GLY A 294 -4.09 -1.13 12.05
N VAL A 295 -2.87 -1.39 11.59
CA VAL A 295 -1.99 -2.39 12.23
C VAL A 295 -1.39 -1.81 13.51
N GLU A 296 -1.49 -2.54 14.61
CA GLU A 296 -1.02 -2.11 15.92
C GLU A 296 0.44 -2.55 16.17
N PRO A 297 1.25 -1.75 16.90
CA PRO A 297 2.65 -2.06 17.18
C PRO A 297 2.81 -2.96 18.42
N PHE A 298 2.49 -4.25 18.31
CA PHE A 298 2.48 -5.19 19.45
C PHE A 298 3.49 -6.35 19.34
N LEU A 299 4.26 -6.43 18.25
CA LEU A 299 5.16 -7.54 17.97
C LEU A 299 6.61 -7.28 18.44
N ARG A 300 7.30 -8.37 18.81
CA ARG A 300 8.76 -8.50 18.91
C ARG A 300 9.26 -9.62 18.00
N LEU A 301 10.56 -9.59 17.68
CA LEU A 301 11.19 -10.63 16.87
C LEU A 301 10.98 -12.01 17.52
N PRO A 302 10.65 -13.05 16.75
CA PRO A 302 10.35 -14.38 17.29
C PRO A 302 11.61 -15.19 17.67
N PHE A 303 12.68 -14.54 18.10
CA PHE A 303 13.97 -15.14 18.48
C PHE A 303 14.82 -14.12 19.27
N THR A 304 15.85 -14.60 19.97
CA THR A 304 16.87 -13.76 20.63
C THR A 304 18.28 -13.99 20.08
N ASP A 305 18.44 -14.95 19.17
CA ASP A 305 19.73 -15.29 18.58
C ASP A 305 20.16 -14.21 17.59
N THR A 306 21.26 -13.52 17.91
CA THR A 306 21.77 -12.40 17.11
C THR A 306 22.45 -12.83 15.81
N ALA A 307 22.69 -14.13 15.61
CA ALA A 307 23.19 -14.64 14.33
C ALA A 307 22.07 -14.85 13.30
N VAL A 308 20.81 -14.78 13.73
CA VAL A 308 19.65 -14.89 12.84
C VAL A 308 19.52 -13.64 11.99
N LYS A 309 19.32 -13.87 10.69
CA LYS A 309 19.13 -12.86 9.67
C LYS A 309 17.75 -12.99 9.05
N ARG A 310 17.33 -11.89 8.42
CA ARG A 310 16.12 -11.83 7.61
C ARG A 310 16.44 -12.33 6.20
N GLY A 311 15.75 -13.36 5.76
CA GLY A 311 15.78 -13.88 4.40
C GLY A 311 14.69 -13.26 3.54
N GLY A 312 13.69 -14.06 3.14
CA GLY A 312 12.50 -13.58 2.45
C GLY A 312 11.58 -12.77 3.38
N ILE A 313 10.95 -11.71 2.85
CA ILE A 313 9.82 -11.02 3.52
C ILE A 313 8.63 -11.05 2.56
N TRP A 314 7.93 -9.95 2.34
CA TRP A 314 6.69 -9.94 1.57
C TRP A 314 6.86 -10.53 0.17
N ARG A 315 8.00 -10.24 -0.46
CA ARG A 315 8.48 -10.89 -1.68
C ARG A 315 9.86 -11.50 -1.44
N TYR A 316 10.18 -12.52 -2.23
CA TYR A 316 11.54 -13.03 -2.40
C TYR A 316 12.38 -12.06 -3.24
N GLY A 317 13.72 -12.09 -3.10
CA GLY A 317 14.63 -11.25 -3.90
C GLY A 317 14.49 -11.48 -5.42
N GLY A 318 14.06 -12.67 -5.85
CA GLY A 318 13.72 -12.96 -7.25
C GLY A 318 12.36 -12.37 -7.72
N GLY A 319 11.64 -11.65 -6.86
CA GLY A 319 10.33 -11.05 -7.14
C GLY A 319 9.12 -11.97 -6.95
N GLY A 320 9.32 -13.24 -6.57
CA GLY A 320 8.20 -14.11 -6.19
C GLY A 320 7.47 -13.57 -4.97
N TYR A 321 6.15 -13.66 -4.93
CA TYR A 321 5.38 -13.27 -3.73
C TYR A 321 5.47 -14.36 -2.68
N HIS A 322 5.65 -13.94 -1.43
CA HIS A 322 5.91 -14.82 -0.30
C HIS A 322 4.87 -14.65 0.80
N HIS A 323 4.43 -13.41 1.08
CA HIS A 323 3.41 -13.07 2.10
C HIS A 323 3.79 -13.43 3.55
N ALA A 324 5.04 -13.80 3.80
CA ALA A 324 5.57 -14.26 5.08
C ALA A 324 6.90 -13.59 5.40
N GLY A 325 7.49 -13.92 6.55
CA GLY A 325 8.90 -13.68 6.84
C GLY A 325 9.67 -14.98 7.03
N ASP A 326 10.85 -15.06 6.42
CA ASP A 326 11.82 -16.12 6.67
C ASP A 326 13.00 -15.57 7.49
N TYR A 327 13.34 -16.28 8.57
CA TYR A 327 14.47 -15.97 9.41
C TYR A 327 15.39 -17.18 9.56
N SER A 328 16.68 -17.01 9.31
CA SER A 328 17.64 -18.12 9.32
C SER A 328 19.03 -17.67 9.74
N ARG A 329 19.89 -18.63 10.06
CA ARG A 329 21.32 -18.41 10.28
C ARG A 329 22.08 -18.79 9.01
N ASP A 330 23.18 -18.11 8.72
CA ASP A 330 24.04 -18.43 7.56
C ASP A 330 24.65 -19.85 7.65
N ASP A 331 24.88 -20.34 8.87
CA ASP A 331 25.41 -21.68 9.13
C ASP A 331 24.35 -22.78 9.09
N SER A 332 23.10 -22.44 8.74
CA SER A 332 21.94 -23.35 8.73
C SER A 332 21.66 -24.00 10.09
N GLY A 333 22.19 -23.44 11.18
CA GLY A 333 21.93 -23.87 12.54
C GLY A 333 20.48 -23.61 12.94
N THR A 334 19.95 -24.47 13.81
CA THR A 334 18.68 -24.22 14.49
C THR A 334 18.84 -23.13 15.56
N PHE A 335 17.73 -22.50 15.94
CA PHE A 335 17.64 -21.51 17.00
C PHE A 335 16.27 -21.61 17.67
N GLU A 336 16.18 -21.10 18.91
CA GLU A 336 14.93 -21.04 19.65
C GLU A 336 13.94 -20.08 18.97
N VAL A 337 12.74 -20.59 18.69
CA VAL A 337 11.61 -19.79 18.22
C VAL A 337 10.79 -19.36 19.43
N LYS A 338 10.48 -18.07 19.48
CA LYS A 338 9.79 -17.41 20.60
C LYS A 338 8.48 -16.79 20.15
N ALA A 339 7.51 -16.73 21.06
CA ALA A 339 6.26 -16.03 20.83
C ALA A 339 6.52 -14.53 20.59
N SER A 340 6.02 -14.00 19.48
CA SER A 340 6.21 -12.59 19.08
C SER A 340 5.41 -11.62 19.94
N ALA A 341 4.38 -12.10 20.61
CA ALA A 341 3.51 -11.36 21.51
C ALA A 341 2.84 -12.31 22.50
N ASP A 342 2.27 -11.75 23.56
CA ASP A 342 1.37 -12.48 24.46
C ASP A 342 0.21 -13.05 23.65
N GLY A 343 -0.25 -14.25 24.01
CA GLY A 343 -1.33 -14.88 23.26
C GLY A 343 -1.77 -16.23 23.78
N ARG A 344 -2.73 -16.82 23.07
CA ARG A 344 -3.23 -18.18 23.30
C ARG A 344 -2.86 -19.06 22.13
N VAL A 345 -2.33 -20.24 22.40
CA VAL A 345 -2.05 -21.25 21.38
C VAL A 345 -3.37 -21.81 20.85
N LEU A 346 -3.63 -21.65 19.56
CA LEU A 346 -4.81 -22.20 18.89
C LEU A 346 -4.54 -23.58 18.30
N PHE A 347 -3.32 -23.81 17.84
CA PHE A 347 -2.96 -25.03 17.13
C PHE A 347 -1.49 -25.36 17.35
N VAL A 348 -1.25 -26.66 17.51
CA VAL A 348 0.06 -27.30 17.46
C VAL A 348 -0.13 -28.59 16.68
N GLY A 349 0.61 -28.78 15.60
CA GLY A 349 0.52 -30.01 14.81
C GLY A 349 1.22 -29.93 13.47
N TRP A 350 0.98 -30.95 12.64
CA TRP A 350 1.61 -31.10 11.32
C TRP A 350 0.71 -30.55 10.21
N ASP A 351 1.24 -29.59 9.45
CA ASP A 351 0.69 -29.16 8.16
C ASP A 351 1.36 -29.91 7.02
N ASN A 352 0.59 -30.36 6.03
CA ASN A 352 1.13 -31.17 4.94
C ASN A 352 2.18 -30.44 4.10
N TRP A 353 2.10 -29.11 3.99
CA TRP A 353 3.09 -28.30 3.29
C TRP A 353 4.17 -27.75 4.24
N SER A 354 3.74 -27.23 5.38
CA SER A 354 4.60 -26.46 6.27
C SER A 354 5.28 -27.28 7.37
N GLY A 355 4.95 -28.57 7.50
CA GLY A 355 5.46 -29.42 8.57
C GLY A 355 4.92 -28.98 9.93
N ASN A 356 5.73 -29.10 10.97
CA ASN A 356 5.34 -28.69 12.31
C ASN A 356 5.00 -27.20 12.35
N THR A 357 3.81 -26.91 12.85
CA THR A 357 3.21 -25.57 12.83
C THR A 357 2.58 -25.24 14.17
N VAL A 358 2.79 -24.01 14.63
CA VAL A 358 2.13 -23.43 15.82
C VAL A 358 1.37 -22.18 15.41
N ILE A 359 0.11 -22.04 15.85
CA ILE A 359 -0.70 -20.83 15.64
C ILE A 359 -0.97 -20.19 17.00
N LEU A 360 -0.63 -18.91 17.12
CA LEU A 360 -0.98 -18.09 18.29
C LEU A 360 -2.05 -17.08 17.90
N SER A 361 -3.03 -16.91 18.78
CA SER A 361 -4.02 -15.84 18.79
C SER A 361 -3.58 -14.72 19.72
N HIS A 362 -3.77 -13.47 19.30
CA HIS A 362 -3.42 -12.29 20.07
C HIS A 362 -4.64 -11.38 20.23
N ASP A 363 -4.93 -11.07 21.49
CA ASP A 363 -5.91 -10.06 21.85
C ASP A 363 -5.18 -8.71 21.90
N VAL A 364 -5.64 -7.74 21.10
CA VAL A 364 -4.98 -6.43 20.97
C VAL A 364 -6.03 -5.33 21.08
N ASN A 365 -5.75 -4.32 21.90
CA ASN A 365 -6.65 -3.17 22.17
C ASN A 365 -8.08 -3.59 22.55
N GLY A 366 -8.21 -4.66 23.33
CA GLY A 366 -9.50 -5.18 23.81
C GLY A 366 -10.30 -5.98 22.77
N VAL A 367 -9.75 -6.20 21.57
CA VAL A 367 -10.36 -7.06 20.55
C VAL A 367 -9.77 -8.46 20.67
N ALA A 368 -10.62 -9.44 20.95
CA ALA A 368 -10.21 -10.84 21.06
C ALA A 368 -9.87 -11.45 19.70
N ASP A 369 -8.79 -12.24 19.63
CA ASP A 369 -8.32 -12.91 18.43
C ASP A 369 -8.16 -11.96 17.22
N ALA A 370 -7.70 -10.74 17.52
CA ALA A 370 -7.55 -9.66 16.55
C ALA A 370 -6.42 -9.94 15.56
N TYR A 371 -5.37 -10.63 16.02
CA TYR A 371 -4.23 -11.00 15.20
C TYR A 371 -3.85 -12.45 15.45
N ARG A 372 -3.19 -13.05 14.45
CA ARG A 372 -2.54 -14.35 14.61
C ARG A 372 -1.15 -14.36 14.02
N THR A 373 -0.25 -15.07 14.70
CA THR A 373 1.08 -15.43 14.20
C THR A 373 1.12 -16.93 13.95
N ILE A 374 1.69 -17.34 12.83
CA ILE A 374 1.73 -18.74 12.41
C ILE A 374 3.19 -19.12 12.16
N TYR A 375 3.75 -19.96 13.02
CA TYR A 375 5.15 -20.38 13.02
C TYR A 375 5.26 -21.73 12.35
N MET A 376 6.15 -21.87 11.37
CA MET A 376 6.22 -23.03 10.48
C MET A 376 7.63 -23.61 10.36
N HIS A 377 7.70 -24.80 9.75
CA HIS A 377 8.91 -25.60 9.53
C HIS A 377 9.63 -25.96 10.83
N LEU A 378 8.90 -25.99 11.95
CA LEU A 378 9.47 -26.17 13.28
C LEU A 378 10.00 -27.60 13.48
N ARG A 379 10.83 -27.79 14.51
CA ARG A 379 11.22 -29.13 14.98
C ARG A 379 10.29 -29.57 16.11
N ASP A 380 9.88 -30.83 16.09
CA ASP A 380 9.13 -31.46 17.17
C ASP A 380 9.72 -32.84 17.57
N GLY A 381 11.05 -32.92 17.55
CA GLY A 381 11.82 -34.13 17.74
C GLY A 381 12.07 -34.89 16.43
N ALA A 382 13.33 -35.20 16.15
CA ALA A 382 13.76 -35.79 14.87
C ALA A 382 12.96 -37.04 14.45
N THR A 383 12.72 -37.96 15.40
CA THR A 383 11.96 -39.20 15.15
C THR A 383 10.49 -38.92 14.83
N HIS A 384 9.87 -38.03 15.61
CA HIS A 384 8.49 -37.60 15.39
C HIS A 384 8.32 -36.92 14.03
N ASP A 385 9.24 -36.01 13.70
CA ASP A 385 9.22 -35.26 12.44
C ASP A 385 9.34 -36.19 11.22
N ALA A 386 10.20 -37.21 11.35
CA ALA A 386 10.35 -38.26 10.34
C ALA A 386 9.07 -39.09 10.17
N ASP A 387 8.42 -39.49 11.27
CA ASP A 387 7.15 -40.20 11.21
C ASP A 387 6.04 -39.35 10.59
N ALA A 388 5.92 -38.09 11.00
CA ALA A 388 4.90 -37.18 10.50
C ALA A 388 5.07 -36.89 8.99
N ALA A 389 6.30 -36.77 8.49
CA ALA A 389 6.58 -36.60 7.06
C ALA A 389 6.00 -37.74 6.22
N TRP A 390 6.20 -38.99 6.64
CA TRP A 390 5.68 -40.17 5.92
C TRP A 390 4.18 -40.39 6.13
N ASN A 391 3.71 -40.25 7.38
CA ASN A 391 2.33 -40.60 7.75
C ASN A 391 1.31 -39.51 7.39
N ASN A 392 1.73 -38.25 7.26
CA ASN A 392 0.84 -37.15 6.90
C ASN A 392 1.11 -36.68 5.46
N THR A 393 2.25 -36.03 5.21
CA THR A 393 2.51 -35.40 3.91
C THR A 393 2.57 -36.40 2.76
N VAL A 394 3.35 -37.48 2.91
CA VAL A 394 3.49 -38.47 1.83
C VAL A 394 2.22 -39.32 1.66
N ALA A 395 1.54 -39.65 2.75
CA ALA A 395 0.37 -40.53 2.71
C ALA A 395 -0.90 -39.84 2.19
N THR A 396 -1.08 -38.53 2.44
CA THR A 396 -2.31 -37.82 2.09
C THR A 396 -2.45 -37.50 0.61
N GLY A 397 -1.37 -37.54 -0.17
CA GLY A 397 -1.39 -37.29 -1.62
C GLY A 397 -1.74 -35.85 -2.02
N GLY A 398 -1.65 -34.88 -1.09
CA GLY A 398 -1.97 -33.48 -1.34
C GLY A 398 -0.93 -32.71 -2.17
N LEU A 399 0.24 -33.29 -2.41
CA LEU A 399 1.30 -32.70 -3.23
C LEU A 399 1.14 -33.08 -4.71
N ASN A 400 1.54 -32.18 -5.61
CA ASN A 400 1.71 -32.55 -7.02
C ASN A 400 2.86 -33.55 -7.17
N ALA A 401 2.91 -34.25 -8.31
CA ALA A 401 3.84 -35.35 -8.53
C ALA A 401 5.32 -34.94 -8.42
N ALA A 402 5.68 -33.73 -8.86
CA ALA A 402 7.05 -33.24 -8.81
C ALA A 402 7.46 -32.94 -7.35
N ASP A 403 6.64 -32.20 -6.62
CA ASP A 403 6.90 -31.87 -5.21
C ASP A 403 6.95 -33.12 -4.33
N LEU A 404 6.09 -34.11 -4.60
CA LEU A 404 6.11 -35.38 -3.88
C LEU A 404 7.39 -36.16 -4.16
N ALA A 405 7.87 -36.18 -5.40
CA ALA A 405 9.12 -36.84 -5.76
C ALA A 405 10.31 -36.16 -5.08
N ASP A 406 10.40 -34.83 -5.18
CA ASP A 406 11.46 -34.05 -4.55
C ASP A 406 11.46 -34.21 -3.03
N TYR A 407 10.27 -34.22 -2.40
CA TYR A 407 10.19 -34.40 -0.96
C TYR A 407 10.65 -35.80 -0.55
N LYS A 408 10.23 -36.85 -1.26
CA LYS A 408 10.72 -38.23 -1.02
C LYS A 408 12.23 -38.34 -1.17
N THR A 409 12.81 -37.70 -2.18
CA THR A 409 14.27 -37.62 -2.36
C THR A 409 14.93 -36.99 -1.14
N HIS A 410 14.41 -35.86 -0.64
CA HIS A 410 14.93 -35.24 0.57
C HIS A 410 14.86 -36.18 1.79
N LEU A 411 13.72 -36.85 2.00
CA LEU A 411 13.55 -37.79 3.11
C LEU A 411 14.59 -38.93 3.04
N THR A 412 14.75 -39.56 1.88
CA THR A 412 15.70 -40.67 1.72
C THR A 412 17.15 -40.23 1.83
N ASP A 413 17.52 -39.11 1.21
CA ASP A 413 18.90 -38.61 1.16
C ASP A 413 19.40 -38.18 2.55
N THR A 414 18.48 -37.83 3.45
CA THR A 414 18.78 -37.41 4.83
C THR A 414 18.51 -38.49 5.87
N GLY A 415 18.37 -39.75 5.42
CA GLY A 415 18.24 -40.92 6.28
C GLY A 415 16.87 -41.09 6.95
N CYS A 416 15.87 -40.29 6.56
CA CYS A 416 14.46 -40.41 6.94
C CYS A 416 13.76 -41.40 6.01
N THR A 417 14.15 -42.67 6.09
CA THR A 417 13.50 -43.75 5.33
C THR A 417 12.10 -44.05 5.87
N GLN A 418 11.23 -44.61 5.03
CA GLN A 418 9.85 -44.93 5.42
C GLN A 418 9.79 -45.95 6.57
N ASP A 419 10.67 -46.96 6.56
CA ASP A 419 10.78 -47.97 7.63
C ASP A 419 11.61 -47.41 8.81
N PRO A 420 11.01 -47.17 9.98
CA PRO A 420 11.71 -46.66 11.16
C PRO A 420 12.92 -47.50 11.57
N ALA A 421 12.91 -48.82 11.31
CA ALA A 421 14.02 -49.70 11.68
C ALA A 421 15.30 -49.45 10.87
N THR A 422 15.19 -48.75 9.74
CA THR A 422 16.31 -48.47 8.83
C THR A 422 16.76 -47.01 8.86
N ARG A 423 16.12 -46.16 9.68
CA ARG A 423 16.40 -44.73 9.72
C ARG A 423 17.76 -44.44 10.33
N SER A 424 18.43 -43.45 9.75
CA SER A 424 19.66 -42.85 10.27
C SER A 424 19.61 -41.35 9.99
N LEU A 425 18.80 -40.65 10.77
CA LEU A 425 18.46 -39.25 10.52
C LEU A 425 19.71 -38.35 10.57
N ASP A 426 19.92 -37.57 9.51
CA ASP A 426 20.95 -36.54 9.48
C ASP A 426 20.58 -35.40 10.45
N ALA A 427 21.37 -35.23 11.51
CA ALA A 427 21.15 -34.23 12.54
C ALA A 427 21.20 -32.78 12.01
N ALA A 428 21.87 -32.52 10.88
CA ALA A 428 21.90 -31.19 10.26
C ALA A 428 20.49 -30.79 9.75
N HIS A 429 19.72 -31.75 9.25
CA HIS A 429 18.35 -31.55 8.79
C HIS A 429 17.36 -31.72 9.95
N TRP A 430 17.38 -32.89 10.60
CA TRP A 430 16.32 -33.31 11.52
C TRP A 430 16.54 -32.87 12.98
N GLY A 431 17.75 -32.42 13.33
CA GLY A 431 18.06 -32.04 14.70
C GLY A 431 18.14 -33.23 15.66
N THR A 432 17.59 -33.05 16.86
CA THR A 432 17.57 -34.09 17.91
C THR A 432 16.16 -34.27 18.46
N ASP A 433 15.89 -35.41 19.09
CA ASP A 433 14.60 -35.65 19.77
C ASP A 433 14.35 -34.73 20.98
N ALA A 434 15.37 -33.98 21.44
CA ALA A 434 15.20 -32.99 22.50
C ALA A 434 14.65 -31.64 21.97
N GLN A 435 14.73 -31.39 20.67
CA GLN A 435 14.27 -30.15 20.03
C GLN A 435 12.80 -30.29 19.66
N THR A 436 11.93 -30.01 20.64
CA THR A 436 10.48 -30.21 20.56
C THR A 436 9.71 -28.89 20.52
N ILE A 437 8.41 -28.96 20.21
CA ILE A 437 7.47 -27.88 20.49
C ILE A 437 7.16 -27.89 21.99
N LEU A 438 7.29 -26.72 22.63
CA LEU A 438 7.24 -26.56 24.09
C LEU A 438 5.87 -26.08 24.61
N VAL A 439 4.87 -26.05 23.73
CA VAL A 439 3.52 -25.55 24.03
C VAL A 439 2.47 -26.50 23.46
N ALA A 440 1.28 -26.46 24.04
CA ALA A 440 0.12 -27.23 23.60
C ALA A 440 -1.06 -26.30 23.28
N ALA A 441 -2.04 -26.81 22.52
CA ALA A 441 -3.26 -26.07 22.24
C ALA A 441 -3.98 -25.65 23.54
N ASN A 442 -4.45 -24.40 23.57
CA ASN A 442 -5.03 -23.67 24.71
C ASN A 442 -4.04 -23.16 25.75
N ASP A 443 -2.74 -23.42 25.63
CA ASP A 443 -1.76 -22.75 26.49
C ASP A 443 -1.81 -21.23 26.28
N THR A 444 -1.55 -20.50 27.35
CA THR A 444 -1.24 -19.07 27.27
C THR A 444 0.26 -18.91 27.23
N VAL A 445 0.76 -18.08 26.31
CA VAL A 445 2.18 -17.77 26.18
C VAL A 445 2.42 -16.30 26.43
N THR A 446 3.57 -15.98 27.02
CA THR A 446 4.05 -14.60 27.10
C THR A 446 4.99 -14.31 25.95
N ARG A 447 5.04 -13.06 25.51
CA ARG A 447 6.02 -12.55 24.57
C ARG A 447 7.44 -12.95 24.99
N GLY A 448 8.22 -13.48 24.06
CA GLY A 448 9.58 -13.96 24.31
C GLY A 448 9.69 -15.35 24.94
N GLN A 449 8.58 -15.98 25.32
CA GLN A 449 8.58 -17.39 25.73
C GLN A 449 9.03 -18.25 24.55
N THR A 450 9.98 -19.16 24.78
CA THR A 450 10.35 -20.18 23.79
C THR A 450 9.18 -21.14 23.57
N ILE A 451 8.79 -21.29 22.32
CA ILE A 451 7.66 -22.16 21.92
C ILE A 451 8.12 -23.36 21.10
N ALA A 452 9.26 -23.27 20.40
CA ALA A 452 9.76 -24.33 19.54
C ALA A 452 11.22 -24.07 19.12
N TRP A 453 11.70 -24.87 18.17
CA TRP A 453 12.98 -24.70 17.49
C TRP A 453 12.78 -24.55 15.98
N ALA A 454 13.56 -23.68 15.35
CA ALA A 454 13.53 -23.52 13.89
C ALA A 454 14.04 -24.79 13.21
N GLY A 455 13.45 -25.16 12.08
CA GLY A 455 13.74 -26.39 11.37
C GLY A 455 13.56 -26.24 9.87
N ASN A 456 13.34 -27.36 9.20
CA ASN A 456 13.07 -27.41 7.77
C ASN A 456 11.98 -28.46 7.45
N THR A 457 11.07 -28.69 8.40
CA THR A 457 10.04 -29.72 8.28
C THR A 457 9.00 -29.36 7.22
N GLY A 458 8.39 -30.38 6.63
CA GLY A 458 7.49 -30.24 5.49
C GLY A 458 8.20 -29.88 4.16
N PRO A 459 7.53 -30.09 3.02
CA PRO A 459 8.08 -29.81 1.69
C PRO A 459 8.27 -28.32 1.40
N GLY A 460 7.55 -27.44 2.10
CA GLY A 460 7.79 -25.99 2.07
C GLY A 460 9.11 -25.62 2.77
N GLY A 461 9.49 -26.38 3.80
CA GLY A 461 10.73 -26.18 4.54
C GLY A 461 11.94 -26.68 3.77
N LYS A 462 11.90 -27.94 3.33
CA LYS A 462 12.93 -28.53 2.46
C LYS A 462 12.37 -29.66 1.59
N LYS A 463 12.73 -29.62 0.31
CA LYS A 463 12.57 -30.71 -0.65
C LYS A 463 13.76 -30.75 -1.61
N GLY A 464 13.89 -31.84 -2.34
CA GLY A 464 15.00 -32.10 -3.26
C GLY A 464 16.35 -32.28 -2.54
N SER A 465 17.40 -32.46 -3.33
CA SER A 465 18.77 -32.64 -2.83
C SER A 465 19.39 -31.34 -2.30
N GLY A 466 20.54 -31.44 -1.65
CA GLY A 466 21.30 -30.31 -1.10
C GLY A 466 21.21 -30.16 0.42
N GLY A 467 21.91 -29.15 0.96
CA GLY A 467 22.04 -28.94 2.39
C GLY A 467 20.74 -28.54 3.11
N PRO A 468 20.79 -28.43 4.46
CA PRO A 468 19.64 -28.05 5.26
C PRO A 468 19.15 -26.64 4.89
N ASN A 469 17.84 -26.45 4.98
CA ASN A 469 17.20 -25.15 4.85
C ASN A 469 16.55 -24.79 6.19
N THR A 470 17.34 -24.76 7.26
CA THR A 470 16.84 -24.49 8.61
C THR A 470 16.45 -23.01 8.73
N HIS A 471 15.16 -22.75 8.89
CA HIS A 471 14.63 -21.40 9.04
C HIS A 471 13.32 -21.41 9.83
N LEU A 472 12.96 -20.24 10.34
CA LEU A 472 11.59 -19.94 10.76
C LEU A 472 10.88 -19.26 9.59
N HIS A 473 9.82 -19.89 9.11
CA HIS A 473 8.83 -19.23 8.27
C HIS A 473 7.66 -18.78 9.15
N ILE A 474 7.25 -17.52 9.01
CA ILE A 474 6.18 -16.95 9.85
C ILE A 474 5.21 -16.10 9.02
N PHE A 475 3.92 -16.36 9.21
CA PHE A 475 2.86 -15.45 8.77
C PHE A 475 2.39 -14.55 9.90
N TRP A 476 2.06 -13.31 9.54
CA TRP A 476 1.32 -12.39 10.40
C TRP A 476 -0.01 -12.07 9.75
N THR A 477 -1.08 -12.22 10.53
CA THR A 477 -2.43 -12.00 10.03
C THR A 477 -3.25 -11.15 10.98
N ARG A 478 -4.15 -10.36 10.41
CA ARG A 478 -5.08 -9.51 11.14
C ARG A 478 -6.50 -9.89 10.74
N ARG A 479 -7.38 -9.94 11.72
CA ARG A 479 -8.82 -10.14 11.50
C ARG A 479 -9.44 -8.83 11.01
N ASP A 480 -10.15 -8.88 9.90
CA ASP A 480 -10.90 -7.73 9.39
C ASP A 480 -12.36 -7.74 9.88
N THR A 481 -13.09 -6.69 9.54
CA THR A 481 -14.50 -6.46 9.88
C THR A 481 -15.47 -7.48 9.28
N ASP A 482 -15.07 -8.21 8.23
CA ASP A 482 -15.82 -9.36 7.70
C ASP A 482 -15.60 -10.65 8.52
N GLY A 483 -14.72 -10.61 9.53
CA GLY A 483 -14.43 -11.72 10.42
C GLY A 483 -13.33 -12.66 9.92
N GLU A 484 -12.81 -12.44 8.71
CA GLU A 484 -11.75 -13.24 8.08
C GLU A 484 -10.36 -12.71 8.40
N TYR A 485 -9.33 -13.53 8.18
CA TYR A 485 -7.93 -13.18 8.47
C TYR A 485 -7.16 -12.86 7.20
N TYR A 486 -6.39 -11.78 7.24
CA TYR A 486 -5.59 -11.32 6.12
C TYR A 486 -4.13 -11.13 6.49
N PHE A 487 -3.22 -11.50 5.59
CA PHE A 487 -1.79 -11.28 5.76
C PHE A 487 -1.47 -9.79 5.85
N PHE A 488 -0.44 -9.45 6.62
CA PHE A 488 0.19 -8.14 6.61
C PHE A 488 1.70 -8.26 6.77
N ASP A 489 2.43 -7.28 6.25
CA ASP A 489 3.87 -7.14 6.49
C ASP A 489 4.07 -6.31 7.78
N PRO A 490 4.67 -6.87 8.85
CA PRO A 490 4.88 -6.15 10.10
C PRO A 490 5.87 -4.98 9.96
N TYR A 491 6.66 -4.94 8.89
CA TYR A 491 7.56 -3.83 8.57
C TYR A 491 6.84 -2.70 7.80
N GLY A 492 5.66 -2.95 7.22
CA GLY A 492 4.92 -1.92 6.51
C GLY A 492 5.49 -1.52 5.13
N ILE A 493 6.39 -2.31 4.53
CA ILE A 493 7.10 -2.00 3.27
C ILE A 493 6.52 -2.77 2.08
N TYR A 494 6.16 -4.05 2.26
CA TYR A 494 5.54 -4.89 1.23
C TYR A 494 6.37 -5.03 -0.06
N SER A 495 7.68 -5.22 0.07
CA SER A 495 8.61 -5.32 -1.06
C SER A 495 9.57 -6.53 -0.96
N ILE A 496 10.58 -6.55 -1.83
CA ILE A 496 11.71 -7.50 -1.81
C ILE A 496 12.71 -7.19 -0.67
N PRO A 497 13.51 -8.15 -0.18
CA PRO A 497 14.31 -8.02 1.04
C PRO A 497 15.31 -6.85 1.03
N GLU A 498 15.81 -6.47 -0.13
CA GLU A 498 16.80 -5.40 -0.34
C GLU A 498 16.24 -4.02 0.05
N ASN A 499 14.92 -3.85 0.07
CA ASN A 499 14.25 -2.59 0.39
C ASN A 499 13.96 -2.41 1.88
N TYR A 500 14.27 -3.42 2.71
CA TYR A 500 14.13 -3.36 4.15
C TYR A 500 15.49 -3.03 4.78
N ALA A 501 15.47 -2.46 5.98
CA ALA A 501 16.71 -2.09 6.68
C ALA A 501 17.64 -3.30 6.88
N ALA A 502 18.93 -3.16 6.59
CA ALA A 502 19.87 -4.28 6.51
C ALA A 502 19.99 -5.06 7.83
N GLY A 503 20.00 -4.38 8.98
CA GLY A 503 19.96 -5.02 10.28
C GLY A 503 18.56 -5.53 10.62
N VAL A 504 18.50 -6.72 11.22
CA VAL A 504 17.23 -7.35 11.60
C VAL A 504 16.45 -6.57 12.67
N THR A 505 17.15 -5.75 13.47
CA THR A 505 16.57 -4.85 14.49
C THR A 505 16.55 -3.38 14.09
N ASP A 506 17.00 -3.06 12.88
CA ASP A 506 17.06 -1.68 12.44
C ASP A 506 15.66 -1.12 12.28
N ALA A 507 15.52 0.18 12.59
CA ALA A 507 14.23 0.83 12.52
C ALA A 507 13.69 0.83 11.09
N THR A 508 12.38 0.57 10.99
CA THR A 508 11.69 0.65 9.72
C THR A 508 11.18 2.07 9.57
N THR A 509 11.96 2.90 8.87
CA THR A 509 11.68 4.32 8.74
C THR A 509 11.85 4.78 7.29
N GLY A 510 11.46 6.03 7.05
CA GLY A 510 11.68 6.69 5.79
C GLY A 510 10.54 6.48 4.79
N PRO A 511 10.72 7.02 3.59
CA PRO A 511 9.64 7.21 2.64
C PRO A 511 9.21 5.92 1.96
N CYS A 512 9.75 4.74 2.27
CA CYS A 512 9.29 3.46 1.75
C CYS A 512 8.38 2.69 2.73
N VAL A 513 8.25 3.15 3.98
CA VAL A 513 7.27 2.63 4.93
C VAL A 513 5.90 3.22 4.60
N ARG A 514 4.92 2.36 4.36
CA ARG A 514 3.62 2.74 3.76
C ARG A 514 2.45 2.53 4.68
N TYR A 515 2.49 1.42 5.40
CA TYR A 515 1.48 1.05 6.36
C TYR A 515 2.10 1.03 7.75
N PRO A 516 1.27 1.13 8.82
CA PRO A 516 1.77 1.11 10.18
C PRO A 516 2.70 -0.08 10.45
N VAL A 517 3.80 0.20 11.13
CA VAL A 517 4.80 -0.79 11.55
C VAL A 517 4.26 -1.52 12.78
N ALA A 518 4.19 -2.84 12.72
CA ALA A 518 3.62 -3.67 13.78
C ALA A 518 4.61 -3.99 14.92
N TRP A 519 5.86 -3.57 14.78
CA TRP A 519 6.89 -3.76 15.79
C TRP A 519 6.76 -2.73 16.91
N GLU A 520 6.82 -3.18 18.16
CA GLU A 520 6.74 -2.30 19.32
C GLU A 520 7.84 -1.22 19.29
N GLY A 521 7.45 0.04 19.45
CA GLY A 521 8.36 1.17 19.34
C GLY A 521 8.81 1.49 17.91
N GLY A 522 8.10 1.00 16.89
CA GLY A 522 8.34 1.34 15.47
C GLY A 522 9.56 0.65 14.85
N ARG A 523 10.13 -0.36 15.52
CA ARG A 523 11.26 -1.13 15.00
C ARG A 523 11.26 -2.55 15.55
N PRO A 524 11.75 -3.55 14.78
CA PRO A 524 11.92 -4.90 15.31
C PRO A 524 12.91 -4.88 16.47
N GLN A 525 12.55 -5.57 17.54
CA GLN A 525 13.39 -5.70 18.73
C GLN A 525 13.36 -7.15 19.17
N TYR A 526 14.47 -7.63 19.72
CA TYR A 526 14.47 -8.90 20.43
C TYR A 526 13.44 -8.84 21.59
N PRO A 527 12.81 -9.98 21.95
CA PRO A 527 11.85 -10.06 23.04
C PRO A 527 12.38 -9.63 24.40
#